data_AF-A0A7Y0EJU9-F1
#
_entry.id   AF-A0A7Y0EJU9-F1
#
_cell.length_a   1.000
_cell.length_b   1.000
_cell.length_c   1.000
_cell.angle_alpha   90.00
_cell.angle_beta   90.00
_cell.angle_gamma   90.00
#
_symmetry.space_group_name_H-M   'P 1'
#
loop_
_entity.id
_entity.type
_entity.pdbx_description
1 polymer ?
#
loop_
_entity_poly.entity_id
_entity_poly.type
_entity_poly.pdbx_seq_one_letter_code
_entity_poly.pdbx_strand_id
1 'polypeptide(L)'
;MLKLTWIEFFLRIIPEIFILIWGVYVISRKSFDIPQYVLSSIIISILIFFIRWLPIYLGVHMMINIIITISIMFIIGIPLIKSIYSTLLMFFILSLSEFLNMLILNLLNVDTNLQLLEPVKKCVLEIPSLAITSIFIIIIHYLLKTKEGMKYVSN
;
A
#
# COMPACT_ATOMS: atom_id res chain seq x y z
N MET A 1 4.30 21.91 -2.22
CA MET A 1 5.10 21.80 -0.97
C MET A 1 4.29 21.07 0.09
N LEU A 2 4.35 19.74 0.06
CA LEU A 2 4.01 18.88 1.20
C LEU A 2 5.36 18.49 1.81
N LYS A 3 5.92 19.33 2.69
CA LYS A 3 7.13 18.94 3.42
C LYS A 3 6.72 17.84 4.38
N LEU A 4 6.95 16.59 3.99
CA LEU A 4 6.75 15.48 4.89
C LEU A 4 7.66 15.63 6.09
N THR A 5 7.07 15.54 7.28
CA THR A 5 7.85 15.47 8.50
C THR A 5 8.46 14.08 8.64
N TRP A 6 9.59 13.98 9.34
CA TRP A 6 10.17 12.69 9.69
C TRP A 6 9.17 11.78 10.43
N ILE A 7 8.25 12.36 11.21
CA ILE A 7 7.17 11.64 11.90
C ILE A 7 6.23 10.95 10.91
N GLU A 8 5.77 11.65 9.86
CA GLU A 8 4.89 11.07 8.84
C GLU A 8 5.58 9.94 8.06
N PHE A 9 6.90 10.03 7.87
CA PHE A 9 7.67 8.94 7.25
C PHE A 9 7.63 7.66 8.07
N PHE A 10 7.95 7.74 9.37
CA PHE A 10 8.00 6.55 10.23
C PHE A 10 6.62 6.00 10.55
N LEU A 11 5.64 6.87 10.85
CA LEU A 11 4.31 6.43 11.29
C LEU A 11 3.36 6.06 10.16
N ARG A 12 3.57 6.58 8.94
CA ARG A 12 2.69 6.30 7.80
C ARG A 12 3.39 5.57 6.67
N ILE A 13 4.46 6.14 6.10
CA ILE A 13 5.08 5.58 4.88
C ILE A 13 5.60 4.16 5.13
N ILE A 14 6.25 3.92 6.26
CA ILE A 14 6.76 2.56 6.55
C ILE A 14 5.59 1.57 6.67
N PRO A 15 4.59 1.72 7.57
CA PRO A 15 3.46 0.80 7.66
C PRO A 15 2.70 0.58 6.34
N GLU A 16 2.48 1.67 5.58
CA GLU A 16 1.77 1.63 4.30
C GLU A 16 2.49 0.72 3.29
N ILE A 17 3.82 0.82 3.20
CA ILE A 17 4.62 0.01 2.27
C ILE A 17 4.72 -1.44 2.70
N PHE A 18 4.79 -1.71 4.01
CA PHE A 18 4.70 -3.10 4.50
C PHE A 18 3.37 -3.74 4.07
N ILE A 19 2.24 -3.06 4.28
CA ILE A 19 0.91 -3.56 3.88
C ILE A 19 0.81 -3.73 2.35
N LEU A 20 1.36 -2.77 1.58
CA LEU A 20 1.34 -2.83 0.12
C LEU A 20 2.09 -4.06 -0.40
N ILE A 21 3.31 -4.30 0.07
CA ILE A 21 4.11 -5.44 -0.35
C ILE A 21 3.47 -6.75 0.13
N TRP A 22 2.90 -6.77 1.33
CA TRP A 22 2.18 -7.94 1.84
C TRP A 22 1.04 -8.34 0.90
N GLY A 23 0.24 -7.37 0.46
CA GLY A 23 -0.81 -7.59 -0.53
C GLY A 23 -0.28 -8.08 -1.88
N VAL A 24 0.84 -7.53 -2.36
CA VAL A 24 1.49 -8.00 -3.59
C VAL A 24 1.91 -9.48 -3.49
N TYR A 25 2.50 -9.89 -2.37
CA TYR A 25 2.86 -11.31 -2.15
C TYR A 25 1.63 -12.21 -2.15
N VAL A 26 0.54 -11.80 -1.48
CA VAL A 26 -0.73 -12.53 -1.45
C VAL A 26 -1.32 -12.70 -2.85
N ILE A 27 -1.39 -11.62 -3.63
CA ILE A 27 -1.99 -11.60 -4.97
C ILE A 27 -1.13 -12.34 -6.00
N SER A 28 0.20 -12.22 -5.89
CA SER A 28 1.15 -12.91 -6.79
C SER A 28 1.31 -14.40 -6.45
N ARG A 29 0.82 -14.82 -5.28
CA ARG A 29 0.97 -16.17 -4.70
C ARG A 29 2.43 -16.58 -4.55
N LYS A 30 3.29 -15.62 -4.23
CA LYS A 30 4.70 -15.87 -3.95
C LYS A 30 4.83 -16.36 -2.50
N SER A 31 5.70 -17.34 -2.28
CA SER A 31 6.08 -17.76 -0.93
C SER A 31 6.68 -16.57 -0.17
N PHE A 32 6.23 -16.34 1.07
CA PHE A 32 6.78 -15.29 1.91
C PHE A 32 8.21 -15.64 2.33
N ASP A 33 9.17 -14.90 1.77
CA ASP A 33 10.54 -14.89 2.26
C ASP A 33 10.76 -13.63 3.11
N ILE A 34 10.84 -13.81 4.43
CA ILE A 34 10.83 -12.71 5.41
C ILE A 34 11.96 -11.70 5.17
N PRO A 35 13.22 -12.10 4.92
CA PRO A 35 14.31 -11.16 4.63
C PRO A 35 14.07 -10.35 3.37
N GLN A 36 13.63 -10.97 2.26
CA GLN A 36 13.35 -10.28 1.01
C GLN A 36 12.17 -9.31 1.16
N TYR A 37 11.13 -9.73 1.87
CA TYR A 37 9.98 -8.89 2.20
C TYR A 37 10.41 -7.64 2.96
N VAL A 38 11.08 -7.80 4.12
CA VAL A 38 11.50 -6.68 4.97
C VAL A 38 12.47 -5.76 4.23
N LEU A 39 13.46 -6.31 3.53
CA LEU A 39 14.45 -5.52 2.77
C LEU A 39 13.75 -4.70 1.68
N SER A 40 12.82 -5.30 0.94
CA SER A 40 12.08 -4.62 -0.11
C SER A 40 11.19 -3.49 0.44
N SER A 41 10.53 -3.71 1.57
CA SER A 41 9.72 -2.68 2.24
C SER A 41 10.57 -1.48 2.63
N ILE A 42 11.73 -1.71 3.27
CA ILE A 42 12.63 -0.64 3.71
C ILE A 42 13.16 0.16 2.52
N ILE A 43 13.64 -0.53 1.47
CA ILE A 43 14.18 0.12 0.27
C ILE A 43 13.10 0.98 -0.40
N ILE A 44 11.89 0.44 -0.58
CA ILE A 44 10.78 1.17 -1.19
C ILE A 44 10.38 2.38 -0.34
N SER A 45 10.26 2.23 0.98
CA SER A 45 9.94 3.37 1.87
C SER A 45 10.97 4.49 1.72
N ILE A 46 12.27 4.18 1.75
CA ILE A 46 13.35 5.16 1.58
C ILE A 46 13.25 5.86 0.22
N LEU A 47 13.05 5.11 -0.86
CA LEU A 47 12.90 5.68 -2.21
C LEU A 47 11.70 6.63 -2.28
N ILE A 48 10.54 6.21 -1.75
CA ILE A 48 9.32 7.02 -1.73
C ILE A 48 9.52 8.32 -0.94
N PHE A 49 10.25 8.26 0.17
CA PHE A 49 10.58 9.46 0.94
C PHE A 49 11.36 10.48 0.12
N PHE A 50 12.40 10.04 -0.60
CA PHE A 50 13.15 10.92 -1.50
C PHE A 50 12.31 11.43 -2.67
N ILE A 51 11.47 10.58 -3.26
CA ILE A 51 10.59 10.98 -4.38
C ILE A 51 9.65 12.11 -3.95
N ARG A 52 9.11 12.05 -2.74
CA ARG A 52 8.22 13.09 -2.20
C ARG A 52 8.92 14.41 -1.88
N TRP A 53 10.24 14.45 -1.84
CA TRP A 53 11.01 15.70 -1.73
C TRP A 53 11.17 16.42 -3.07
N LEU A 54 10.96 15.74 -4.20
CA LEU A 54 11.03 16.40 -5.49
C LEU A 54 9.83 17.36 -5.66
N PRO A 55 10.02 18.58 -6.18
CA PRO A 55 8.95 19.56 -6.37
C PRO A 55 8.10 19.24 -7.62
N ILE A 56 7.41 18.10 -7.62
CA ILE A 56 6.59 17.63 -8.74
C ILE A 56 5.12 17.55 -8.31
N TYR A 57 4.20 17.43 -9.27
CA TYR A 57 2.80 17.14 -9.03
C TYR A 57 2.60 15.80 -8.31
N LEU A 58 1.64 15.75 -7.39
CA LEU A 58 1.31 14.56 -6.59
C LEU A 58 1.04 13.31 -7.44
N GLY A 59 0.34 13.47 -8.57
CA GLY A 59 0.06 12.35 -9.48
C GLY A 59 1.32 11.73 -10.10
N VAL A 60 2.36 12.52 -10.34
CA VAL A 60 3.63 12.02 -10.89
C VAL A 60 4.38 11.21 -9.84
N HIS A 61 4.37 11.65 -8.57
CA HIS A 61 4.96 10.85 -7.48
C HIS A 61 4.32 9.46 -7.38
N MET A 62 2.99 9.38 -7.52
CA MET A 62 2.28 8.09 -7.50
C MET A 62 2.74 7.17 -8.64
N MET A 63 2.87 7.70 -9.87
CA MET A 63 3.34 6.93 -11.02
C MET A 63 4.77 6.41 -10.84
N ILE A 64 5.67 7.25 -10.34
CA ILE A 64 7.06 6.86 -10.05
C ILE A 64 7.09 5.75 -8.98
N ASN A 65 6.28 5.88 -7.92
CA ASN A 65 6.20 4.88 -6.86
C ASN A 65 5.70 3.53 -7.38
N ILE A 66 4.70 3.53 -8.28
CA ILE A 66 4.20 2.31 -8.92
C ILE A 66 5.32 1.64 -9.73
N ILE A 67 6.02 2.40 -10.56
CA ILE A 67 7.10 1.88 -11.42
C ILE A 67 8.20 1.24 -10.56
N ILE A 68 8.66 1.93 -9.51
CA ILE A 68 9.69 1.44 -8.60
C ILE A 68 9.25 0.17 -7.89
N THR A 69 7.99 0.13 -7.43
CA THR A 69 7.44 -1.05 -6.77
C THR A 69 7.43 -2.24 -7.72
N ILE A 70 6.96 -2.08 -8.97
CA ILE A 70 6.98 -3.14 -9.98
C ILE A 70 8.40 -3.64 -10.25
N SER A 71 9.36 -2.72 -10.40
CA SER A 71 10.77 -3.06 -10.63
C SER A 71 11.35 -3.89 -9.49
N ILE A 72 11.11 -3.49 -8.24
CA ILE A 72 11.64 -4.20 -7.07
C ILE A 72 10.98 -5.57 -6.91
N MET A 73 9.67 -5.68 -7.13
CA MET A 73 8.97 -6.97 -7.12
C MET A 73 9.50 -7.92 -8.19
N PHE A 74 9.85 -7.41 -9.37
CA PHE A 74 10.49 -8.19 -10.42
C PHE A 74 11.89 -8.68 -10.02
N ILE A 75 12.72 -7.84 -9.40
CA ILE A 75 14.07 -8.19 -8.91
C ILE A 75 14.01 -9.30 -7.85
N ILE A 76 12.99 -9.30 -7.00
CA ILE A 76 12.73 -10.31 -5.96
C ILE A 76 12.25 -11.66 -6.56
N GLY A 77 12.03 -11.72 -7.87
CA GLY A 77 11.66 -12.93 -8.59
C GLY A 77 10.16 -13.20 -8.60
N ILE A 78 9.34 -12.15 -8.56
CA ILE A 78 7.94 -12.22 -8.98
C ILE A 78 7.92 -11.98 -10.51
N PRO A 79 7.28 -12.85 -11.32
CA PRO A 79 7.20 -12.67 -12.77
C PRO A 79 6.65 -11.29 -13.14
N LEU A 80 7.22 -10.63 -14.16
CA LEU A 80 6.90 -9.24 -14.51
C LEU A 80 5.39 -8.97 -14.64
N ILE A 81 4.67 -9.84 -15.35
CA ILE A 81 3.22 -9.74 -15.52
C ILE A 81 2.51 -9.77 -14.15
N LYS A 82 2.94 -10.66 -13.25
CA LYS A 82 2.43 -10.74 -11.89
C LYS A 82 2.73 -9.50 -11.07
N SER A 83 3.95 -8.99 -11.15
CA SER A 83 4.37 -7.76 -10.47
C SER A 83 3.53 -6.57 -10.91
N ILE A 84 3.23 -6.45 -12.21
CA ILE A 84 2.40 -5.36 -12.76
C ILE A 84 0.98 -5.42 -12.20
N TYR A 85 0.24 -6.51 -12.41
CA TYR A 85 -1.18 -6.53 -12.02
C TYR A 85 -1.36 -6.50 -10.51
N SER A 86 -0.49 -7.17 -9.74
CA SER A 86 -0.58 -7.18 -8.28
C SER A 86 -0.31 -5.80 -7.68
N THR A 87 0.71 -5.11 -8.18
CA THR A 87 1.02 -3.74 -7.73
C THR A 87 -0.11 -2.78 -8.05
N LEU A 88 -0.59 -2.77 -9.30
CA LEU A 88 -1.70 -1.90 -9.71
C LEU A 88 -2.96 -2.15 -8.89
N LEU A 89 -3.31 -3.42 -8.64
CA LEU A 89 -4.45 -3.79 -7.83
C LEU A 89 -4.28 -3.32 -6.36
N MET A 90 -3.08 -3.42 -5.80
CA MET A 90 -2.80 -2.93 -4.46
C MET A 90 -2.88 -1.41 -4.34
N PHE A 91 -2.34 -0.66 -5.30
CA PHE A 91 -2.48 0.80 -5.33
C PHE A 91 -3.95 1.23 -5.49
N PHE A 92 -4.74 0.49 -6.27
CA PHE A 92 -6.17 0.72 -6.38
C PHE A 92 -6.91 0.49 -5.05
N ILE A 93 -6.63 -0.62 -4.36
CA ILE A 93 -7.22 -0.91 -3.04
C ILE A 93 -6.83 0.15 -2.00
N LEU A 94 -5.57 0.60 -2.02
CA LEU A 94 -5.10 1.66 -1.12
C LEU A 94 -5.85 2.97 -1.37
N SER A 95 -5.94 3.41 -2.62
CA SER A 95 -6.69 4.61 -3.00
C SER A 95 -8.18 4.51 -2.64
N LEU A 96 -8.80 3.35 -2.87
CA LEU A 96 -10.19 3.10 -2.48
C LEU A 96 -10.37 3.17 -0.96
N SER A 97 -9.41 2.64 -0.20
CA SER A 97 -9.45 2.64 1.26
C SER A 97 -9.27 4.04 1.85
N GLU A 98 -8.41 4.87 1.24
CA GLU A 98 -8.28 6.29 1.60
C GLU A 98 -9.59 7.04 1.30
N PHE A 99 -10.21 6.78 0.15
CA PHE A 99 -11.50 7.37 -0.18
C PHE A 99 -12.61 6.98 0.80
N LEU A 100 -12.70 5.68 1.15
CA LEU A 100 -13.65 5.19 2.15
C LEU A 100 -13.39 5.80 3.53
N ASN A 101 -12.12 5.95 3.93
CA ASN A 101 -11.77 6.60 5.18
C ASN A 101 -12.26 8.07 5.23
N MET A 102 -12.05 8.82 4.15
CA MET A 102 -12.56 10.20 4.06
C MET A 102 -14.09 10.25 4.12
N LEU A 103 -14.78 9.28 3.52
CA LEU A 103 -16.24 9.18 3.57
C LEU A 103 -16.74 8.89 5.00
N ILE A 104 -16.08 7.97 5.71
CA ILE A 104 -16.39 7.66 7.11
C ILE A 104 -16.16 8.88 8.01
N LEU A 105 -15.02 9.58 7.85
CA LEU A 105 -14.73 10.79 8.63
C LEU A 105 -15.76 11.90 8.38
N ASN A 106 -16.20 12.05 7.12
CA ASN A 106 -17.24 13.01 6.77
C ASN A 106 -18.61 12.65 7.37
N LEU A 107 -18.97 11.36 7.43
CA LEU A 107 -20.19 10.89 8.11
C LEU A 107 -20.15 11.13 9.63
N LEU A 108 -18.97 11.11 10.23
CA LEU A 108 -18.75 11.37 11.64
C LEU A 108 -18.64 12.87 11.98
N ASN A 109 -18.87 13.76 11.00
CA ASN A 109 -18.71 15.21 11.11
C ASN A 109 -17.33 15.64 11.66
N VAL A 110 -16.29 14.86 11.40
CA VAL A 110 -14.91 15.25 11.73
C VAL A 110 -14.44 16.18 10.64
N ASP A 111 -13.87 17.33 11.02
CA ASP A 111 -13.33 18.31 10.06
C ASP A 111 -12.33 17.65 9.11
N THR A 112 -12.72 17.52 7.85
CA THR A 112 -11.92 16.91 6.78
C THR A 112 -10.82 17.83 6.25
N ASN A 113 -10.66 19.02 6.84
CA ASN A 113 -9.57 19.96 6.58
C ASN A 113 -8.23 19.48 7.18
N LEU A 114 -7.82 18.27 6.78
CA LEU A 114 -6.58 17.57 7.16
C LEU A 114 -5.30 18.37 6.89
N GLN A 115 -5.34 19.37 6.02
CA GLN A 115 -4.20 20.21 5.66
C GLN A 115 -3.82 21.22 6.76
N LEU A 116 -4.73 21.52 7.69
CA LEU A 116 -4.50 22.45 8.81
C LEU A 116 -4.21 21.72 10.13
N LEU A 117 -4.26 20.39 10.13
CA LEU A 117 -4.05 19.56 11.32
C LEU A 117 -2.56 19.32 11.57
N GLU A 118 -2.20 19.21 12.86
CA GLU A 118 -0.86 18.81 13.29
C GLU A 118 -0.48 17.46 12.63
N PRO A 119 0.79 17.26 12.23
CA PRO A 119 1.23 16.07 11.50
C PRO A 119 0.84 14.74 12.17
N VAL A 120 0.87 14.71 13.51
CA VAL A 120 0.49 13.53 14.30
C VAL A 120 -1.01 13.22 14.18
N LYS A 121 -1.88 14.24 14.29
CA LYS A 121 -3.34 14.05 14.17
C LYS A 121 -3.73 13.57 12.78
N LYS A 122 -3.05 14.09 11.75
CA LYS A 122 -3.21 13.64 10.37
C LYS A 122 -2.87 12.16 10.20
N CYS A 123 -1.73 11.71 10.73
CA CYS A 123 -1.39 10.28 10.71
C CYS A 123 -2.46 9.43 11.41
N VAL A 124 -2.93 9.85 12.59
CA VAL A 124 -3.94 9.09 13.35
C VAL A 124 -5.25 8.94 12.58
N LEU A 125 -5.70 10.00 11.90
CA LEU A 125 -6.93 9.97 11.09
C LEU A 125 -6.80 9.12 9.83
N GLU A 126 -5.58 8.84 9.37
CA GLU A 126 -5.30 8.02 8.20
C GLU A 126 -5.04 6.55 8.55
N ILE A 127 -4.75 6.20 9.81
CA ILE A 127 -4.61 4.80 10.27
C ILE A 127 -5.81 3.91 9.88
N PRO A 128 -7.07 4.35 9.95
CA PRO A 128 -8.19 3.50 9.57
C PRO A 128 -8.16 3.06 8.09
N SER A 129 -7.56 3.85 7.19
CA SER A 129 -7.41 3.43 5.79
C SER A 129 -6.45 2.23 5.67
N LEU A 130 -5.39 2.18 6.48
CA LEU A 130 -4.47 1.05 6.57
C LEU A 130 -5.17 -0.20 7.13
N ALA A 131 -6.08 -0.03 8.10
CA ALA A 131 -6.90 -1.13 8.59
C ALA A 131 -7.82 -1.67 7.47
N ILE A 132 -8.50 -0.80 6.74
CA ILE A 132 -9.39 -1.19 5.62
C ILE A 132 -8.60 -1.94 4.53
N THR A 133 -7.42 -1.45 4.13
CA THR A 133 -6.58 -2.15 3.16
C THR A 133 -6.16 -3.54 3.64
N SER A 134 -5.78 -3.69 4.92
CA SER A 134 -5.41 -4.98 5.49
C SER A 134 -6.58 -5.98 5.46
N ILE A 135 -7.80 -5.51 5.72
CA ILE A 135 -9.03 -6.32 5.65
C ILE A 135 -9.25 -6.80 4.20
N PHE A 136 -9.10 -5.92 3.21
CA PHE A 136 -9.19 -6.30 1.80
C PHE A 136 -8.17 -7.38 1.43
N ILE A 137 -6.92 -7.27 1.90
CA ILE A 137 -5.89 -8.29 1.64
C ILE A 137 -6.29 -9.64 2.25
N ILE A 138 -6.82 -9.66 3.48
CA ILE A 138 -7.28 -10.89 4.15
C ILE A 138 -8.43 -11.53 3.37
N ILE A 139 -9.41 -10.73 2.93
CA ILE A 139 -10.54 -11.21 2.12
C ILE A 139 -10.01 -11.82 0.82
N ILE A 140 -9.10 -11.14 0.12
CA ILE A 140 -8.49 -11.65 -1.12
C ILE A 140 -7.75 -12.96 -0.86
N HIS A 141 -6.96 -13.04 0.22
CA HIS A 141 -6.25 -14.26 0.60
C HIS A 141 -7.21 -15.44 0.80
N TYR A 142 -8.30 -15.24 1.53
CA TYR A 142 -9.30 -16.27 1.78
C TYR A 142 -10.02 -16.72 0.49
N LEU A 143 -10.39 -15.78 -0.38
CA LEU A 143 -11.02 -16.07 -1.67
C LEU A 143 -10.08 -16.85 -2.60
N LEU A 144 -8.78 -16.53 -2.62
CA LEU A 144 -7.79 -17.24 -3.41
C LEU A 144 -7.58 -18.68 -2.91
N LYS A 145 -7.54 -18.89 -1.59
CA LYS A 145 -7.41 -20.21 -0.97
C LYS A 145 -8.62 -21.11 -1.23
N THR A 146 -9.83 -20.54 -1.15
CA THR A 146 -11.08 -21.28 -1.40
C THR A 146 -11.17 -21.76 -2.86
N LYS A 147 -10.69 -20.96 -3.83
CA LYS A 147 -10.64 -21.35 -5.24
C LYS A 147 -9.70 -22.52 -5.52
N GLU A 148 -8.68 -22.73 -4.70
CA GLU A 148 -7.77 -23.88 -4.83
C GLU A 148 -8.45 -25.15 -4.32
N GLY A 149 -9.14 -25.09 -3.18
CA GLY A 149 -9.93 -26.23 -2.67
C GLY A 149 -10.97 -26.75 -3.67
N MET A 150 -11.62 -25.85 -4.43
CA MET A 150 -12.59 -26.25 -5.46
C MET A 150 -11.97 -26.90 -6.70
N LYS A 151 -10.71 -26.58 -7.05
CA LYS A 151 -10.01 -27.22 -8.18
C LYS A 151 -9.63 -28.68 -7.90
N TYR A 152 -9.48 -29.07 -6.64
CA TYR A 152 -9.16 -30.45 -6.26
C TYR A 152 -10.40 -31.35 -6.15
N VAL A 153 -11.61 -30.79 -6.07
CA VAL A 153 -12.87 -31.54 -5.99
C VAL A 153 -13.49 -31.80 -7.38
N SER A 154 -13.02 -31.12 -8.43
CA SER A 154 -13.56 -31.23 -9.79
C SER A 154 -12.70 -32.06 -10.77
N ASN A 155 -11.72 -32.81 -10.29
CA ASN A 155 -10.90 -33.75 -11.07
C ASN A 155 -11.11 -35.17 -10.54
#